data_AF-A0A803QZN5-F1
#
_entry.id   AF-A0A803QZN5-F1
#
_cell.length_a   1.000
_cell.length_b   1.000
_cell.length_c   1.000
_cell.angle_alpha   90.00
_cell.angle_beta   90.00
_cell.angle_gamma   90.00
#
_symmetry.space_group_name_H-M   'P 1'
#
loop_
_entity.id
_entity.type
_entity.pdbx_description
1 polymer ?
#
loop_
_entity_poly.entity_id
_entity_poly.type
_entity_poly.pdbx_seq_one_letter_code
_entity_poly.pdbx_strand_id
1 'polypeptide(L)'
;MEYLTRRFSMAASKTSFRYHPLCKSLKIVNLCFADDLILFSKGNIQSVQILKDIMNEFYATSGLAINTNKSQIYLGRVESKAKHEILREINLSEGKFSLKYLGIPLRPTKWKAEDCDVILKKIKQRLHSWASRHLSFAGRSQLIHSVLLGLRNYWMSIFILPQSITKEIENFC
;
A
#
# COMPACT_ATOMS: atom_id res chain seq x y z
N MET A 1 -12.87 -6.86 -10.43
CA MET A 1 -12.63 -6.30 -9.08
C MET A 1 -13.88 -5.68 -8.44
N GLU A 2 -14.74 -4.98 -9.19
CA GLU A 2 -15.97 -4.40 -8.60
C GLU A 2 -16.89 -5.44 -7.96
N TYR A 3 -17.04 -6.61 -8.60
CA TYR A 3 -17.74 -7.76 -8.02
C TYR A 3 -17.22 -8.11 -6.61
N LEU A 4 -15.90 -8.22 -6.46
CA LEU A 4 -15.25 -8.57 -5.19
C LEU A 4 -15.54 -7.51 -4.12
N THR A 5 -15.42 -6.23 -4.46
CA THR A 5 -15.79 -5.12 -3.56
C THR A 5 -17.24 -5.21 -3.11
N ARG A 6 -18.19 -5.49 -4.03
CA ARG A 6 -19.61 -5.66 -3.68
C ARG A 6 -19.83 -6.84 -2.74
N ARG A 7 -19.14 -7.97 -2.95
CA ARG A 7 -19.20 -9.14 -2.04
C ARG A 7 -18.71 -8.78 -0.64
N PHE A 8 -17.60 -8.07 -0.54
CA PHE A 8 -17.09 -7.58 0.75
C PHE A 8 -18.04 -6.62 1.44
N SER A 9 -18.61 -5.66 0.73
CA SER A 9 -19.60 -4.73 1.30
C SER A 9 -20.84 -5.45 1.82
N MET A 10 -21.33 -6.46 1.09
CA MET A 10 -22.49 -7.27 1.50
C MET A 10 -22.18 -8.17 2.70
N ALA A 11 -20.96 -8.69 2.81
CA ALA A 11 -20.53 -9.43 3.98
C ALA A 11 -20.36 -8.52 5.21
N ALA A 12 -19.89 -7.30 4.98
CA ALA A 12 -19.68 -6.32 6.03
C ALA A 12 -20.96 -5.65 6.55
N SER A 13 -22.10 -5.85 5.87
CA SER A 13 -23.43 -5.52 6.41
C SER A 13 -24.01 -6.62 7.32
N LYS A 14 -23.42 -7.82 7.35
CA LYS A 14 -23.83 -8.90 8.27
C LYS A 14 -23.23 -8.66 9.65
N THR A 15 -23.93 -9.08 10.71
CA THR A 15 -23.53 -8.87 12.12
C THR A 15 -22.22 -9.59 12.51
N SER A 16 -21.84 -10.63 11.77
CA SER A 16 -20.65 -11.44 12.05
C SER A 16 -19.33 -10.77 11.66
N PHE A 17 -19.35 -9.84 10.70
CA PHE A 17 -18.13 -9.14 10.26
C PHE A 17 -17.92 -7.86 11.08
N ARG A 18 -16.67 -7.63 11.49
CA ARG A 18 -16.29 -6.41 12.20
C ARG A 18 -15.19 -5.68 11.46
N TYR A 19 -15.42 -4.40 11.19
CA TYR A 19 -14.45 -3.51 10.56
C TYR A 19 -13.22 -3.31 11.45
N HIS A 20 -12.08 -3.04 10.80
CA HIS A 20 -10.91 -2.52 11.48
C HIS A 20 -11.26 -1.20 12.21
N PRO A 21 -10.79 -0.95 13.44
CA PRO A 21 -11.19 0.21 14.24
C PRO A 21 -11.06 1.56 13.52
N LEU A 22 -9.98 1.74 12.74
CA LEU A 22 -9.73 2.97 11.96
C LEU A 22 -10.55 3.07 10.67
N CYS A 23 -11.06 1.95 10.16
CA CYS A 23 -11.82 1.89 8.91
C CYS A 23 -13.34 1.87 9.14
N LYS A 24 -13.78 1.77 10.41
CA LYS A 24 -15.18 1.64 10.78
C LYS A 24 -16.03 2.85 10.40
N SER A 25 -15.51 4.07 10.56
CA SER A 25 -16.21 5.31 10.20
C SER A 25 -16.47 5.42 8.70
N LEU A 26 -15.49 4.99 7.89
CA LEU A 26 -15.54 5.03 6.43
C LEU A 26 -16.14 3.77 5.81
N LYS A 27 -16.45 2.75 6.62
CA LYS A 27 -16.90 1.41 6.19
C LYS A 27 -16.02 0.78 5.11
N ILE A 28 -14.71 1.01 5.19
CA ILE A 28 -13.74 0.48 4.23
C ILE A 28 -13.40 -0.96 4.61
N VAL A 29 -13.58 -1.87 3.66
CA VAL A 29 -13.19 -3.30 3.78
C VAL A 29 -11.99 -3.61 2.89
N ASN A 30 -11.90 -3.01 1.72
CA ASN A 30 -10.86 -3.31 0.76
C ASN A 30 -10.40 -2.07 -0.02
N LEU A 31 -9.14 -2.06 -0.43
CA LEU A 31 -8.58 -1.14 -1.43
C LEU A 31 -8.06 -1.98 -2.60
N CYS A 32 -8.50 -1.65 -3.81
CA CYS A 32 -8.16 -2.38 -5.02
C CYS A 32 -7.54 -1.42 -6.04
N PHE A 33 -6.40 -1.78 -6.58
CA PHE A 33 -5.83 -1.11 -7.75
C PHE A 33 -5.18 -2.15 -8.65
N ALA A 34 -5.72 -2.33 -9.86
CA ALA A 34 -5.35 -3.43 -10.75
C ALA A 34 -5.37 -4.80 -10.01
N ASP A 35 -4.21 -5.43 -9.87
CA ASP A 35 -3.96 -6.69 -9.17
C ASP A 35 -3.58 -6.52 -7.68
N ASP A 36 -3.26 -5.31 -7.23
CA ASP A 36 -2.91 -5.02 -5.84
C ASP A 36 -4.18 -4.84 -4.97
N LEU A 37 -4.37 -5.77 -4.03
CA LEU A 37 -5.50 -5.81 -3.09
C LEU A 37 -5.01 -5.68 -1.64
N ILE A 38 -5.59 -4.75 -0.89
CA ILE A 38 -5.45 -4.67 0.57
C ILE A 38 -6.82 -4.89 1.22
N LEU A 39 -6.89 -5.81 2.18
CA LEU A 39 -8.09 -6.11 2.95
C LEU A 39 -7.95 -5.63 4.40
N PHE A 40 -9.02 -5.07 4.93
CA PHE A 40 -9.13 -4.55 6.30
C PHE A 40 -10.25 -5.25 7.05
N SER A 41 -9.92 -5.78 8.21
CA SER A 41 -10.90 -6.35 9.14
C SER A 41 -10.43 -6.20 10.58
N LYS A 42 -11.33 -6.44 11.53
CA LYS A 42 -10.94 -6.63 12.93
C LYS A 42 -10.15 -7.94 13.04
N GLY A 43 -9.16 -7.96 13.92
CA GLY A 43 -8.34 -9.15 14.22
C GLY A 43 -9.09 -10.21 15.04
N ASN A 44 -10.24 -10.68 14.56
CA ASN A 44 -10.99 -11.81 15.08
C ASN A 44 -11.11 -12.90 14.03
N ILE A 45 -11.09 -14.16 14.45
CA ILE A 45 -11.13 -15.32 13.56
C ILE A 45 -12.35 -15.29 12.61
N GLN A 46 -13.52 -14.91 13.13
CA GLN A 46 -14.77 -14.85 12.36
C GLN A 46 -14.68 -13.87 11.17
N SER A 47 -14.12 -12.67 11.35
CA SER A 47 -14.01 -11.72 10.23
C SER A 47 -12.99 -12.19 9.20
N VAL A 48 -11.89 -12.81 9.65
CA VAL A 48 -10.86 -13.36 8.75
C VAL A 48 -11.41 -14.53 7.94
N GLN A 49 -12.18 -15.43 8.56
CA GLN A 49 -12.85 -16.54 7.87
C GLN A 49 -13.80 -16.02 6.79
N ILE A 50 -14.63 -15.02 7.11
CA ILE A 50 -15.52 -14.38 6.12
C ILE A 50 -14.72 -13.83 4.93
N LEU A 51 -13.58 -13.17 5.18
CA LEU A 51 -12.74 -12.66 4.09
C LEU A 51 -12.18 -13.80 3.23
N LYS A 52 -11.69 -14.88 3.86
CA LYS A 52 -11.16 -16.07 3.18
C LYS A 52 -12.24 -16.74 2.32
N ASP A 53 -13.45 -16.90 2.84
CA ASP A 53 -14.58 -17.49 2.11
C ASP A 53 -14.95 -16.69 0.87
N ILE A 54 -15.00 -15.36 0.98
CA ILE A 54 -15.26 -14.47 -0.17
C ILE A 54 -14.14 -14.57 -1.21
N MET A 55 -12.88 -14.69 -0.77
CA MET A 55 -11.76 -14.87 -1.69
C MET A 55 -11.81 -16.22 -2.40
N ASN A 56 -12.22 -17.28 -1.70
CA ASN A 56 -12.40 -18.61 -2.30
C ASN A 56 -13.57 -18.63 -3.30
N GLU A 57 -14.68 -17.95 -2.97
CA GLU A 57 -15.81 -17.77 -3.89
C GLU A 57 -15.37 -16.99 -5.15
N PHE A 58 -14.56 -15.94 -4.96
CA PHE A 58 -14.01 -15.17 -6.06
C PHE A 58 -13.08 -16.01 -6.93
N TYR A 59 -12.22 -16.84 -6.32
CA TYR A 59 -11.38 -17.79 -7.04
C TYR A 59 -12.22 -18.79 -7.85
N ALA A 60 -13.25 -19.38 -7.26
CA ALA A 60 -14.14 -20.31 -7.94
C ALA A 60 -14.87 -19.67 -9.14
N THR A 61 -15.20 -18.38 -9.05
CA THR A 61 -15.93 -17.66 -10.10
C THR A 61 -15.00 -17.12 -11.20
N SER A 62 -13.81 -16.62 -10.84
CA SER A 62 -12.92 -15.90 -11.75
C SER A 62 -11.69 -16.69 -12.19
N GLY A 63 -11.34 -17.76 -11.49
CA GLY A 63 -10.07 -18.48 -11.65
C GLY A 63 -8.85 -17.75 -11.08
N LEU A 64 -9.00 -16.56 -10.49
CA LEU A 64 -7.88 -15.77 -9.97
C LEU A 64 -7.55 -16.14 -8.53
N ALA A 65 -6.39 -16.76 -8.32
CA ALA A 65 -5.92 -17.20 -7.01
C ALA A 65 -5.10 -16.13 -6.28
N ILE A 66 -5.12 -16.18 -4.94
CA ILE A 66 -4.20 -15.40 -4.11
C ILE A 66 -2.78 -15.94 -4.29
N ASN A 67 -1.83 -15.05 -4.54
CA ASN A 67 -0.42 -15.39 -4.56
C ASN A 67 0.15 -15.39 -3.13
N THR A 68 0.18 -16.54 -2.48
CA THR A 68 0.66 -16.70 -1.09
C THR A 68 2.12 -16.28 -0.87
N ASN A 69 2.94 -16.23 -1.92
CA ASN A 69 4.33 -15.77 -1.84
C ASN A 69 4.44 -14.24 -1.82
N LYS A 70 3.48 -13.54 -2.45
CA LYS A 70 3.42 -12.06 -2.47
C LYS A 70 2.50 -11.49 -1.40
N SER A 71 1.50 -12.26 -0.98
CA SER A 71 0.52 -11.85 0.00
C SER A 71 1.02 -12.10 1.42
N GLN A 72 0.83 -11.09 2.28
CA GLN A 72 1.22 -11.14 3.69
C GLN A 72 0.08 -10.64 4.55
N ILE A 73 0.00 -11.11 5.79
CA ILE A 73 -0.94 -10.61 6.78
C ILE A 73 -0.22 -9.74 7.81
N TYR A 74 -0.83 -8.61 8.16
CA TYR A 74 -0.32 -7.68 9.16
C TYR A 74 -1.30 -7.61 10.32
N LEU A 75 -0.84 -8.00 11.51
CA LEU A 75 -1.67 -8.07 12.71
C LEU A 75 -1.17 -7.04 13.73
N GLY A 76 -2.05 -6.13 14.14
CA GLY A 76 -1.75 -5.11 15.14
C GLY A 76 -2.65 -5.25 16.37
N ARG A 77 -2.04 -5.28 17.57
CA ARG A 77 -2.76 -5.33 18.86
C ARG A 77 -3.78 -6.49 18.95
N VAL A 78 -3.37 -7.68 18.54
CA VAL A 78 -4.16 -8.93 18.64
C VAL A 78 -3.53 -9.83 19.70
N GLU A 79 -4.35 -10.56 20.46
CA GLU A 79 -3.88 -11.53 21.45
C GLU A 79 -3.08 -12.66 20.76
N SER A 80 -2.01 -13.15 21.42
CA SER A 80 -1.13 -14.19 20.86
C SER A 80 -1.88 -15.45 20.45
N LYS A 81 -2.92 -15.87 21.18
CA LYS A 81 -3.74 -17.04 20.83
C LYS A 81 -4.50 -16.82 19.52
N ALA A 82 -5.28 -15.74 19.45
CA ALA A 82 -6.03 -15.36 18.25
C ALA A 82 -5.11 -15.14 17.03
N LYS A 83 -3.91 -14.61 17.24
CA LYS A 83 -2.90 -14.45 16.18
C LYS A 83 -2.50 -15.80 15.56
N HIS A 84 -2.23 -16.83 16.37
CA HIS A 84 -1.86 -18.15 15.85
C HIS A 84 -3.03 -18.82 15.11
N GLU A 85 -4.25 -18.68 15.63
CA GLU A 85 -5.47 -19.17 14.97
C GLU A 85 -5.67 -18.52 13.60
N ILE A 86 -5.54 -17.20 13.52
CA ILE A 86 -5.67 -16.45 12.26
C ILE A 86 -4.63 -16.88 11.24
N LEU A 87 -3.37 -17.05 11.65
CA LEU A 87 -2.29 -17.48 10.76
C LEU A 87 -2.51 -18.89 10.21
N ARG A 88 -3.00 -19.81 11.06
CA ARG A 88 -3.36 -21.18 10.64
C ARG A 88 -4.54 -21.19 9.67
N GLU A 89 -5.51 -20.30 9.87
CA GLU A 89 -6.70 -20.23 9.03
C GLU A 89 -6.36 -19.67 7.64
N ILE A 90 -5.64 -18.56 7.56
CA ILE A 90 -5.45 -17.84 6.28
C ILE A 90 -4.28 -18.38 5.43
N ASN A 91 -3.41 -19.23 5.99
CA ASN A 91 -2.22 -19.79 5.33
C ASN A 91 -1.31 -18.71 4.68
N LEU A 92 -1.23 -17.53 5.28
CA LEU A 92 -0.32 -16.46 4.87
C LEU A 92 0.78 -16.27 5.91
N SER A 93 1.95 -15.86 5.44
CA SER A 93 3.04 -15.46 6.32
C SER A 93 2.73 -14.12 6.99
N GLU A 94 3.15 -13.98 8.25
CA GLU A 94 3.10 -12.70 8.94
C GLU A 94 4.13 -11.74 8.32
N GLY A 95 3.65 -10.61 7.82
CA GLY A 95 4.47 -9.56 7.25
C GLY A 95 5.11 -8.67 8.32
N LYS A 96 6.33 -8.19 8.05
CA LYS A 96 6.95 -7.09 8.80
C LYS A 96 6.71 -5.77 8.07
N PHE A 97 6.55 -4.68 8.83
CA PHE A 97 6.28 -3.36 8.26
C PHE A 97 7.47 -2.84 7.43
N SER A 98 7.35 -3.07 6.13
CA SER A 98 7.87 -2.27 5.01
C SER A 98 6.97 -2.53 3.80
N LEU A 99 5.66 -2.68 4.06
CA LEU A 99 4.65 -3.05 3.06
C LEU A 99 4.65 -2.02 1.94
N LYS A 100 4.95 -2.43 0.72
CA LYS A 100 4.92 -1.55 -0.44
C LYS A 100 3.55 -1.65 -1.12
N TYR A 101 2.84 -0.53 -1.23
CA TYR A 101 1.59 -0.44 -1.99
C TYR A 101 1.72 0.70 -3.01
N LEU A 102 1.48 0.44 -4.29
CA LEU A 102 1.58 1.43 -5.36
C LEU A 102 2.92 2.18 -5.39
N GLY A 103 4.02 1.48 -5.09
CA GLY A 103 5.35 2.09 -5.08
C GLY A 103 5.71 2.84 -3.80
N ILE A 104 4.81 2.90 -2.81
CA ILE A 104 4.94 3.63 -1.55
C ILE A 104 5.15 2.64 -0.41
N PRO A 105 6.23 2.75 0.39
CA PRO A 105 6.38 1.99 1.62
C PRO A 105 5.41 2.51 2.70
N LEU A 106 4.41 1.71 3.04
CA LEU A 106 3.47 1.97 4.11
C LEU A 106 4.14 1.69 5.46
N ARG A 107 4.03 2.66 6.37
CA ARG A 107 4.49 2.55 7.76
C ARG A 107 3.33 2.83 8.72
N PRO A 108 3.32 2.21 9.91
CA PRO A 108 2.34 2.50 10.94
C PRO A 108 2.62 3.84 11.65
N THR A 109 3.83 4.40 11.48
CA THR A 109 4.27 5.67 12.03
C THR A 109 4.32 6.75 10.95
N LYS A 110 4.38 8.02 11.36
CA LYS A 110 4.71 9.13 10.44
C LYS A 110 6.04 8.84 9.74
N TRP A 111 6.11 9.24 8.47
CA TRP A 111 7.32 9.12 7.67
C TRP A 111 8.45 9.97 8.26
N LYS A 112 9.64 9.39 8.36
CA LYS A 112 10.85 10.09 8.76
C LYS A 112 11.68 10.45 7.53
N ALA A 113 12.69 11.30 7.71
CA ALA A 113 13.65 11.64 6.65
C ALA A 113 14.31 10.38 6.06
N GLU A 114 14.64 9.40 6.91
CA GLU A 114 15.23 8.10 6.52
C GLU A 114 14.37 7.34 5.49
N ASP A 115 13.05 7.45 5.56
CA ASP A 115 12.14 6.77 4.63
C ASP A 115 12.14 7.41 3.23
N CYS A 116 12.51 8.69 3.17
CA CYS A 116 12.56 9.46 1.94
C CYS A 116 13.79 9.12 1.08
N ASP A 117 14.76 8.35 1.60
CA ASP A 117 15.93 7.90 0.83
C ASP A 117 15.54 7.15 -0.44
N VAL A 118 14.46 6.36 -0.40
CA VAL A 118 13.95 5.64 -1.57
C VAL A 118 13.49 6.62 -2.65
N ILE A 119 12.91 7.75 -2.24
CA ILE A 119 12.45 8.81 -3.12
C ILE A 119 13.65 9.55 -3.71
N LEU A 120 14.59 9.96 -2.86
CA LEU A 120 15.82 10.65 -3.26
C LEU A 120 16.62 9.82 -4.26
N LYS A 121 16.79 8.51 -4.01
CA LYS A 121 17.47 7.60 -4.93
C LYS A 121 16.78 7.54 -6.30
N LYS A 122 15.45 7.45 -6.34
CA LYS A 122 14.68 7.45 -7.60
C LYS A 122 14.84 8.77 -8.37
N ILE A 123 14.85 9.91 -7.67
CA ILE A 123 15.06 11.23 -8.29
C ILE A 123 16.48 11.30 -8.85
N LYS A 124 17.50 10.99 -8.04
CA LYS A 124 18.91 10.96 -8.46
C LYS A 124 19.11 10.08 -9.69
N GLN A 125 18.55 8.88 -9.71
CA GLN A 125 18.63 7.98 -10.86
C GLN A 125 18.00 8.59 -12.13
N ARG A 126 16.81 9.20 -12.02
CA ARG A 126 16.16 9.85 -13.16
C ARG A 126 16.96 11.03 -13.67
N LEU A 127 17.41 11.92 -12.78
CA LEU A 127 18.22 13.09 -13.12
C LEU A 127 19.54 12.68 -13.77
N HIS A 128 20.26 11.72 -13.18
CA HIS A 128 21.54 11.24 -13.73
C HIS A 128 21.37 10.54 -15.09
N SER A 129 20.28 9.78 -15.30
CA SER A 129 19.99 9.14 -16.58
C SER A 129 19.72 10.13 -17.73
N TRP A 130 19.43 11.39 -17.40
CA TRP A 130 19.14 12.44 -18.36
C TRP A 130 20.28 13.44 -18.51
N ALA A 131 21.08 13.63 -17.47
CA ALA A 131 22.35 14.33 -17.56
C ALA A 131 23.29 13.71 -18.61
N SER A 132 23.20 12.39 -18.83
CA SER A 132 23.97 11.67 -19.86
C SER A 132 23.43 11.83 -21.29
N ARG A 133 22.30 12.52 -21.50
CA ARG A 133 21.74 12.79 -22.83
C ARG A 133 22.22 14.14 -23.33
N HIS A 134 22.56 14.24 -24.62
CA HIS A 134 22.95 15.49 -25.30
C HIS A 134 21.74 16.42 -25.44
N LEU A 135 21.36 17.09 -24.36
CA LEU A 135 20.23 18.02 -24.28
C LEU A 135 20.72 19.45 -24.14
N SER A 136 19.97 20.38 -24.74
CA SER A 136 20.16 21.81 -24.52
C SER A 136 19.87 22.18 -23.05
N PHE A 137 20.38 23.33 -22.61
CA PHE A 137 20.13 23.83 -21.26
C PHE A 137 18.62 23.96 -20.96
N ALA A 138 17.86 24.53 -21.89
CA ALA A 138 16.40 24.65 -21.79
C ALA A 138 15.72 23.27 -21.70
N GLY A 139 16.17 22.30 -22.50
CA GLY A 139 15.66 20.92 -22.45
C GLY A 139 15.91 20.26 -21.10
N ARG A 140 17.09 20.45 -20.51
CA ARG A 140 17.41 19.94 -19.15
C ARG A 140 16.53 20.59 -18.08
N SER A 141 16.39 21.91 -18.12
CA SER A 141 15.54 22.65 -17.16
C SER A 141 14.09 22.19 -17.20
N GLN A 142 13.52 22.02 -18.40
CA GLN A 142 12.15 21.54 -18.57
C GLN A 142 11.95 20.11 -18.04
N LEU A 143 12.92 19.22 -18.24
CA LEU A 143 12.87 17.85 -17.73
C LEU A 143 12.96 17.80 -16.21
N ILE A 144 13.88 18.56 -15.61
CA ILE A 144 13.99 18.68 -14.16
C ILE A 144 12.66 19.18 -13.59
N HIS A 145 12.11 20.26 -14.16
CA HIS A 145 10.83 20.81 -13.75
C HIS A 145 9.70 19.77 -13.81
N SER A 146 9.59 19.04 -14.92
CA SER A 146 8.56 17.99 -15.10
C SER A 146 8.67 16.89 -14.05
N VAL A 147 9.89 16.44 -13.69
CA VAL A 147 10.08 15.41 -12.66
C VAL A 147 9.75 15.91 -11.28
N LEU A 148 10.24 17.09 -10.91
CA LEU A 148 9.96 17.67 -9.60
C LEU A 148 8.46 17.89 -9.43
N LEU A 149 7.77 18.37 -10.47
CA LEU A 149 6.33 18.56 -10.45
C LEU A 149 5.58 17.23 -10.33
N GLY A 150 5.97 16.21 -11.09
CA GLY A 150 5.35 14.88 -11.01
C GLY A 150 5.57 14.21 -9.64
N LEU A 151 6.77 14.34 -9.08
CA LEU A 151 7.08 13.88 -7.74
C LEU A 151 6.24 14.60 -6.69
N ARG A 152 6.20 15.93 -6.76
CA ARG A 152 5.41 16.77 -5.87
C ARG A 152 3.95 16.33 -5.88
N ASN A 153 3.35 16.24 -7.05
CA ASN A 153 1.94 15.91 -7.18
C ASN A 153 1.64 14.51 -6.62
N TYR A 154 2.48 13.52 -6.90
CA TYR A 154 2.25 12.16 -6.41
C TYR A 154 2.49 12.05 -4.89
N TRP A 155 3.69 12.37 -4.41
CA TRP A 155 4.09 12.07 -3.04
C TRP A 155 3.55 13.08 -2.02
N MET A 156 3.49 14.39 -2.36
CA MET A 156 2.95 15.39 -1.44
C MET A 156 1.44 15.29 -1.27
N SER A 157 0.72 14.62 -2.19
CA SER A 157 -0.71 14.34 -2.01
C SER A 157 -0.98 13.32 -0.90
N ILE A 158 0.04 12.51 -0.54
CA ILE A 158 -0.09 11.39 0.39
C ILE A 158 0.53 11.72 1.74
N PHE A 159 1.61 12.50 1.76
CA PHE A 159 2.29 12.90 2.99
C PHE A 159 2.99 14.24 2.87
N ILE A 160 3.24 14.86 4.01
CA ILE A 160 4.03 16.09 4.10
C ILE A 160 5.51 15.71 4.08
N LEU A 161 6.23 16.18 3.05
CA LEU A 161 7.68 15.99 2.96
C LEU A 161 8.41 16.83 4.02
N PRO A 162 9.38 16.27 4.76
CA PRO A 162 10.22 17.05 5.66
C PRO A 162 11.03 18.11 4.90
N GLN A 163 11.22 19.29 5.49
CA GLN A 163 11.99 20.38 4.86
C GLN A 163 13.44 19.98 4.52
N SER A 164 14.05 19.08 5.31
CA SER A 164 15.38 18.55 5.02
C SER A 164 15.47 17.85 3.67
N ILE A 165 14.42 17.11 3.30
CA ILE A 165 14.34 16.38 2.03
C ILE A 165 14.15 17.35 0.86
N THR A 166 13.31 18.38 1.04
CA THR A 166 13.13 19.42 0.03
C THR A 166 14.44 20.14 -0.28
N LYS A 167 15.21 20.51 0.75
CA LYS A 167 16.54 21.13 0.58
C LYS A 167 17.53 20.19 -0.13
N GLU A 168 17.50 18.89 0.17
CA GLU A 168 18.37 17.93 -0.52
C GLU A 168 18.01 17.80 -2.01
N ILE A 169 16.72 17.87 -2.36
CA ILE A 169 16.26 17.85 -3.75
C ILE A 169 16.69 19.12 -4.50
N GLU A 170 16.61 20.28 -3.86
CA GLU A 170 17.11 21.55 -4.42
C GLU A 170 18.60 21.48 -4.74
N ASN A 171 19.40 20.82 -3.89
CA ASN A 171 20.84 20.62 -4.14
C ASN A 171 21.16 19.71 -5.35
N PHE A 172 20.19 18.96 -5.89
CA PHE A 172 20.42 18.13 -7.10
C PHE A 172 20.18 18.87 -8.41
N CYS A 173 19.59 20.06 -8.35
CA CYS A 173 19.20 20.86 -9.50
C CYS A 173 20.22 21.96 -9.77
#